data_AF-A0A7X0CGW8-F1
#
_entry.id   AF-A0A7X0CGW8-F1
#
_cell.length_a   1.000
_cell.length_b   1.000
_cell.length_c   1.000
_cell.angle_alpha   90.00
_cell.angle_beta   90.00
_cell.angle_gamma   90.00
#
_symmetry.space_group_name_H-M   'P 1'
#
loop_
_entity.id
_entity.type
_entity.pdbx_description
1 polymer ?
#
loop_
_entity_poly.entity_id
_entity_poly.type
_entity_poly.pdbx_seq_one_letter_code
_entity_poly.pdbx_strand_id
1 'polypeptide(L)'
;MSNTRTIVLQFYRPLFAINLVFSLYLIYESSEIDYGQGVFLKLFSYLFLFGYQYFSKSNTYFYYRNAGYSMKRLYAYVAILDLAIYSLLYSFFYLLHYAFAHA
;
A
#
# COMPACT_ATOMS: atom_id res chain seq x y z
N MET A 1 20.03 -15.42 10.36
CA MET A 1 19.46 -14.12 9.92
C MET A 1 18.01 -14.37 9.54
N SER A 2 17.06 -13.80 10.27
CA SER A 2 15.65 -13.89 9.87
C SER A 2 15.49 -13.27 8.49
N ASN A 3 14.69 -13.90 7.64
CA ASN A 3 14.57 -13.50 6.25
C ASN A 3 13.73 -12.21 6.18
N THR A 4 14.36 -11.05 5.95
CA THR A 4 13.72 -9.72 5.96
C THR A 4 12.44 -9.69 5.12
N ARG A 5 12.44 -10.41 3.99
CA ARG A 5 11.26 -10.57 3.12
C ARG A 5 10.06 -11.15 3.86
N THR A 6 10.26 -12.22 4.61
CA THR A 6 9.18 -12.90 5.36
C THR A 6 8.59 -11.97 6.42
N ILE A 7 9.43 -11.18 7.08
CA ILE A 7 8.99 -10.22 8.11
C ILE A 7 8.19 -9.08 7.51
N VAL A 8 8.66 -8.51 6.40
CA VAL A 8 7.92 -7.46 5.67
C VAL A 8 6.58 -8.00 5.20
N LEU A 9 6.53 -9.22 4.66
CA LEU A 9 5.27 -9.84 4.23
C LEU A 9 4.30 -10.09 5.40
N GLN A 10 4.80 -10.57 6.54
CA GLN A 10 3.97 -10.75 7.75
C GLN A 10 3.42 -9.43 8.26
N PHE A 11 4.26 -8.38 8.29
CA PHE A 11 3.87 -7.04 8.69
C PHE A 11 2.86 -6.42 7.71
N TYR A 12 3.03 -6.68 6.40
CA TYR A 12 2.17 -6.16 5.33
C TYR A 12 0.82 -6.85 5.24
N ARG A 13 0.74 -8.16 5.51
CA ARG A 13 -0.48 -8.97 5.33
C ARG A 13 -1.78 -8.36 5.88
N PRO A 14 -1.84 -7.84 7.13
CA PRO A 14 -3.06 -7.21 7.63
C PRO A 14 -3.37 -5.86 6.97
N LEU A 15 -2.35 -5.18 6.45
CA LEU A 15 -2.47 -3.87 5.80
C LEU A 15 -2.87 -3.99 4.33
N PHE A 16 -2.51 -5.11 3.70
CA PHE A 16 -2.74 -5.38 2.28
C PHE A 16 -4.20 -5.21 1.89
N ALA A 17 -5.15 -5.76 2.66
CA ALA A 17 -6.56 -5.68 2.31
C ALA A 17 -7.07 -4.22 2.30
N ILE A 18 -6.69 -3.43 3.30
CA ILE A 18 -7.09 -2.01 3.39
C ILE A 18 -6.44 -1.22 2.25
N ASN A 19 -5.15 -1.42 2.02
CA ASN A 19 -4.45 -0.76 0.93
C ASN A 19 -5.01 -1.13 -0.45
N LEU A 20 -5.39 -2.39 -0.66
CA LEU A 20 -5.98 -2.86 -1.90
C LEU A 20 -7.32 -2.18 -2.15
N VAL A 21 -8.17 -2.05 -1.12
CA VAL A 21 -9.44 -1.31 -1.22
C VAL A 21 -9.19 0.15 -1.60
N PHE A 22 -8.24 0.82 -0.95
CA PHE A 22 -7.86 2.20 -1.32
C PHE A 22 -7.31 2.28 -2.75
N SER A 23 -6.48 1.33 -3.18
CA SER A 23 -5.97 1.28 -4.55
C SER A 23 -7.09 1.12 -5.57
N LEU A 24 -8.02 0.20 -5.33
CA LEU A 24 -9.17 -0.02 -6.22
C LEU A 24 -10.09 1.19 -6.27
N TYR A 25 -10.32 1.84 -5.13
CA TYR A 25 -11.09 3.09 -5.08
C TYR A 25 -10.44 4.19 -5.92
N LEU A 26 -9.12 4.42 -5.78
CA LEU A 26 -8.42 5.43 -6.58
C LEU A 26 -8.38 5.09 -8.08
N ILE A 27 -8.35 3.80 -8.43
CA ILE A 27 -8.45 3.37 -9.83
C ILE A 27 -9.87 3.58 -10.35
N TYR A 28 -10.91 3.33 -9.55
CA TYR A 28 -12.29 3.61 -9.94
C TYR A 28 -12.51 5.09 -10.24
N GLU A 29 -11.93 5.97 -9.42
CA GLU A 29 -11.99 7.42 -9.60
C GLU A 29 -11.06 7.95 -10.71
N SER A 30 -10.29 7.09 -11.40
CA SER A 30 -9.29 7.55 -12.39
C SER A 30 -9.86 8.28 -13.60
N SER A 31 -11.19 8.30 -13.77
CA SER A 31 -11.87 9.16 -14.74
C SER A 31 -11.85 10.64 -14.36
N GLU A 32 -11.77 10.94 -13.06
CA GLU A 32 -11.78 12.30 -12.52
C GLU A 32 -10.40 12.73 -12.00
N ILE A 33 -9.56 11.77 -11.57
CA ILE A 33 -8.23 12.03 -11.03
C ILE A 33 -7.12 11.52 -11.94
N ASP A 34 -6.15 12.40 -12.23
CA ASP A 34 -4.93 12.01 -12.93
C ASP A 34 -4.03 11.12 -12.06
N TYR A 35 -3.15 10.34 -12.70
CA TYR A 35 -2.20 9.46 -12.00
C TYR A 35 -1.40 10.18 -10.90
N GLY A 36 -0.93 11.40 -11.15
CA GLY A 36 -0.18 12.20 -10.17
C GLY A 36 -1.02 12.54 -8.92
N GLN A 37 -2.29 12.89 -9.11
CA GLN A 37 -3.22 13.13 -8.02
C GLN A 37 -3.53 11.84 -7.25
N GLY A 38 -3.71 10.72 -7.97
CA GLY A 38 -3.89 9.40 -7.38
C GLY A 38 -2.70 8.99 -6.51
N VAL A 39 -1.46 9.19 -6.98
CA VAL A 39 -0.25 8.95 -6.18
C VAL A 39 -0.20 9.84 -4.93
N PHE A 40 -0.57 11.12 -5.05
CA PHE A 40 -0.61 12.03 -3.91
C PHE A 40 -1.63 11.58 -2.85
N LEU A 41 -2.86 11.23 -3.27
CA LEU A 41 -3.89 10.69 -2.39
C LEU A 41 -3.47 9.35 -1.77
N LYS A 42 -2.75 8.53 -2.53
CA LYS A 42 -2.18 7.27 -2.04
C LYS A 42 -1.16 7.50 -0.92
N LEU A 43 -0.30 8.51 -1.04
CA LEU A 43 0.62 8.89 0.04
C LEU A 43 -0.14 9.31 1.31
N PHE A 44 -1.26 10.02 1.15
CA PHE A 44 -2.13 10.39 2.28
C PHE A 44 -2.80 9.17 2.92
N SER A 45 -3.19 8.17 2.12
CA SER A 45 -3.76 6.91 2.63
C SER A 45 -2.80 6.17 3.58
N TYR A 46 -1.49 6.31 3.40
CA TYR A 46 -0.50 5.71 4.31
C TYR A 46 -0.49 6.34 5.70
N LEU A 47 -0.80 7.65 5.82
CA LEU A 47 -0.97 8.29 7.14
C LEU A 47 -2.14 7.66 7.88
N PHE A 48 -3.27 7.44 7.19
CA PHE A 48 -4.44 6.79 7.75
C PHE A 48 -4.16 5.34 8.13
N LEU A 49 -3.45 4.61 7.27
CA LEU A 49 -3.08 3.22 7.47
C LEU A 49 -2.15 3.04 8.69
N PHE A 50 -1.17 3.93 8.85
CA PHE A 50 -0.27 3.91 10.00
C PHE A 50 -1.00 4.29 11.29
N GLY A 51 -1.94 5.24 11.22
CA GLY A 51 -2.86 5.54 12.32
C GLY A 51 -3.69 4.33 12.72
N TYR A 52 -4.33 3.66 11.75
CA TYR A 52 -5.12 2.46 12.00
C TYR A 52 -4.28 1.35 12.65
N GLN A 53 -3.06 1.12 12.16
CA GLN A 53 -2.18 0.11 12.76
C GLN A 53 -1.74 0.48 14.18
N TYR A 54 -1.50 1.76 14.45
CA TYR A 54 -1.16 2.26 15.78
C TYR A 54 -2.29 2.03 16.79
N PHE A 55 -3.54 2.36 16.42
CA PHE A 55 -4.71 2.20 17.30
C PHE A 55 -5.18 0.75 17.42
N SER A 56 -5.26 0.03 16.31
CA SER A 56 -5.86 -1.31 16.26
C SER A 56 -4.89 -2.41 16.71
N LYS A 57 -3.58 -2.22 16.51
CA LYS A 57 -2.56 -3.23 16.78
C LYS A 57 -1.29 -2.68 17.42
N SER A 58 -1.43 -1.98 18.54
CA SER A 58 -0.30 -1.51 19.38
C SER A 58 0.71 -2.64 19.67
N ASN A 59 0.25 -3.85 19.94
CA ASN A 59 1.09 -5.04 20.16
C ASN A 59 1.99 -5.37 18.97
N THR A 60 1.57 -5.10 17.74
CA THR A 60 2.38 -5.36 16.54
C THR A 60 3.59 -4.42 16.50
N TYR A 61 3.41 -3.16 16.88
CA TYR A 61 4.52 -2.21 16.97
C TYR A 61 5.57 -2.68 18.00
N PHE A 62 5.12 -3.02 19.21
CA PHE A 62 6.02 -3.48 20.27
C PHE A 62 6.69 -4.81 19.93
N TYR A 63 5.98 -5.75 19.31
CA TYR A 63 6.54 -7.03 18.90
C TYR A 63 7.75 -6.88 17.96
N TYR A 64 7.59 -6.14 16.85
CA TYR A 64 8.67 -5.98 15.88
C TYR A 64 9.80 -5.10 16.41
N ARG A 65 9.50 -4.09 17.25
CA ARG A 65 10.51 -3.26 17.90
C ARG A 65 11.34 -4.06 18.91
N ASN A 66 10.70 -4.87 19.75
CA ASN A 66 11.37 -5.71 20.75
C ASN A 66 12.21 -6.82 20.10
N ALA A 67 11.82 -7.26 18.91
CA ALA A 67 12.61 -8.19 18.09
C ALA A 67 13.81 -7.52 17.36
N GLY A 68 14.05 -6.23 17.58
CA GLY A 68 15.19 -5.50 17.03
C GLY A 68 15.01 -4.93 15.62
N TYR A 69 13.80 -4.99 15.04
CA TYR A 69 13.54 -4.42 13.72
C TYR A 69 13.30 -2.90 13.78
N SER A 70 13.83 -2.19 12.78
CA SER A 70 13.52 -0.78 12.60
C SER A 70 12.11 -0.61 12.03
N MET A 71 11.18 -0.11 12.85
CA MET A 71 9.80 0.17 12.43
C MET A 71 9.74 1.13 11.24
N LYS A 72 10.61 2.16 11.21
CA LYS A 72 10.68 3.11 10.09
C LYS A 72 10.97 2.39 8.76
N ARG A 73 11.86 1.40 8.76
CA ARG A 73 12.18 0.61 7.57
C ARG A 73 11.02 -0.29 7.16
N LEU A 74 10.34 -0.94 8.12
CA LEU A 74 9.18 -1.79 7.82
C LEU A 74 8.05 -0.99 7.17
N TYR A 75 7.70 0.18 7.72
CA TYR A 75 6.70 1.06 7.14
C TYR A 75 7.11 1.59 5.74
N ALA A 76 8.38 1.96 5.56
CA ALA A 76 8.88 2.40 4.26
C ALA A 76 8.81 1.29 3.21
N TYR A 77 9.21 0.06 3.55
CA TYR A 77 9.10 -1.08 2.63
C TYR A 77 7.66 -1.40 2.26
N VAL A 78 6.73 -1.33 3.23
CA VAL A 78 5.30 -1.47 2.94
C VAL A 78 4.81 -0.39 1.99
N ALA A 79 5.11 0.88 2.26
CA ALA A 79 4.63 1.99 1.44
C ALA A 79 5.17 1.91 0.00
N ILE A 80 6.45 1.53 -0.18
CA ILE A 80 7.07 1.36 -1.50
C ILE A 80 6.43 0.18 -2.24
N LEU A 81 6.28 -0.97 -1.58
CA LEU A 81 5.70 -2.17 -2.18
C LEU A 81 4.24 -1.92 -2.56
N ASP A 82 3.48 -1.23 -1.71
CA ASP A 82 2.08 -0.89 -1.97
C ASP A 82 1.93 0.10 -3.12
N LEU A 83 2.81 1.12 -3.18
CA LEU A 83 2.83 2.07 -4.28
C LEU A 83 3.15 1.36 -5.60
N ALA A 84 4.10 0.42 -5.60
CA ALA A 84 4.43 -0.37 -6.78
C ALA A 84 3.24 -1.23 -7.26
N ILE A 85 2.50 -1.85 -6.33
CA ILE A 85 1.27 -2.60 -6.66
C ILE A 85 0.21 -1.65 -7.23
N TYR A 86 0.00 -0.49 -6.61
CA TYR A 86 -0.93 0.52 -7.11
C TYR A 86 -0.57 0.97 -8.53
N SER A 87 0.69 1.32 -8.79
CA SER A 87 1.15 1.72 -10.13
C SER A 87 0.93 0.63 -11.16
N LEU A 88 1.25 -0.64 -10.82
CA LEU A 88 1.03 -1.78 -11.71
C LEU A 88 -0.45 -1.99 -12.03
N LEU A 89 -1.32 -1.93 -11.02
CA LEU A 89 -2.76 -2.06 -11.20
C LEU A 89 -3.32 -0.91 -12.04
N TYR A 90 -2.94 0.33 -11.73
CA TYR A 90 -3.36 1.51 -12.49
C TYR A 90 -2.97 1.37 -13.97
N SER A 91 -1.71 1.04 -14.27
CA SER A 91 -1.26 0.84 -15.65
C SER A 91 -2.01 -0.29 -16.35
N PHE A 92 -2.27 -1.40 -15.64
CA PHE A 92 -3.02 -2.53 -16.19
C PHE A 92 -4.46 -2.13 -16.56
N PHE A 93 -5.19 -1.49 -15.66
CA PHE A 93 -6.57 -1.06 -15.92
C PHE A 93 -6.65 0.05 -16.98
N TYR A 94 -5.69 0.97 -16.98
CA TYR A 94 -5.60 2.01 -17.99
C TYR A 94 -5.40 1.43 -19.40
N LEU A 95 -4.46 0.49 -19.55
CA LEU A 95 -4.21 -0.18 -20.83
C LEU A 95 -5.40 -1.04 -21.27
N LEU A 96 -6.07 -1.70 -20.32
CA LEU A 96 -7.25 -2.49 -20.58
C LEU A 96 -8.40 -1.61 -21.10
N HIS A 97 -8.65 -0.47 -20.45
CA HIS A 97 -9.66 0.48 -20.90
C HIS A 97 -9.33 1.03 -22.30
N TYR A 98 -8.06 1.39 -22.54
CA TYR A 98 -7.60 1.83 -23.85
C TYR A 98 -7.81 0.77 -24.95
N ALA A 99 -7.49 -0.49 -24.66
CA ALA A 99 -7.67 -1.59 -25.60
C ALA A 99 -9.14 -1.81 -25.97
N PHE A 100 -10.06 -1.74 -25.01
CA PHE A 100 -11.51 -1.88 -25.28
C PHE A 100 -12.12 -0.66 -25.97
N ALA A 101 -11.59 0.54 -25.74
CA ALA A 101 -12.07 1.75 -26.41
C ALA A 101 -11.67 1.82 -27.90
N HIS A 102 -10.64 1.08 -28.31
CA HIS A 102 -10.09 1.08 -29.66
C HIS A 102 -10.16 -0.29 -30.38
N ALA A 103 -10.91 -1.24 -29.83
CA ALA A 103 -11.21 -2.54 -30.45
C ALA A 103 -12.55 -2.50 -31.19
#